data_AF-A0A1K1MLP2-F1
#
_entry.id   AF-A0A1K1MLP2-F1
#
_cell.length_a   1.000
_cell.length_b   1.000
_cell.length_c   1.000
_cell.angle_alpha   90.00
_cell.angle_beta   90.00
_cell.angle_gamma   90.00
#
_symmetry.space_group_name_H-M   'P 1'
#
loop_
_entity.id
_entity.type
_entity.pdbx_description
1 polymer ?
#
loop_
_entity_poly.entity_id
_entity_poly.type
_entity_poly.pdbx_seq_one_letter_code
_entity_poly.pdbx_strand_id
1 'polypeptide(L)'
;MANNKVTFGLEKVHIAFVDETSPTQPAWKAPIPIPGAVRWTPTTVGEASTFYADNTAYFVATSNNGYTAELEMALVPDAVLAEMLGWQIDANGMLVEVSDGIAKKFALMGQVQGDQKNRRFVYFNCQASRPAKERTTKNETITPSTDVLSIVVSPMEIGGRTIVKGDIELSDTNAAAYNAFFSAVTVPTFGAASKTALAANIAFANSLTQANYTPATWTKLTAAKTAATTVNSNGSAAQAQVDSANTALSTAILGLVVV
;
A
#
# COMPACT_ATOMS: atom_id res chain seq x y z
N MET A 1 6.29 27.02 -7.57
CA MET A 1 6.10 26.34 -8.86
C MET A 1 4.62 26.04 -9.05
N ALA A 2 4.09 26.15 -10.27
CA ALA A 2 2.69 25.83 -10.53
C ALA A 2 2.44 24.31 -10.40
N ASN A 3 1.29 23.94 -9.83
CA ASN A 3 0.84 22.55 -9.78
C ASN A 3 0.32 22.12 -11.15
N ASN A 4 0.38 20.81 -11.42
CA ASN A 4 -0.26 20.24 -12.61
C ASN A 4 -1.76 20.55 -12.63
N LYS A 5 -2.28 20.89 -13.81
CA LYS A 5 -3.71 21.10 -14.10
C LYS A 5 -4.34 19.88 -14.76
N VAL A 6 -3.55 19.14 -15.54
CA VAL A 6 -4.02 17.97 -16.31
C VAL A 6 -2.97 16.86 -16.29
N THR A 7 -3.43 15.64 -16.55
CA THR A 7 -2.57 14.46 -16.73
C THR A 7 -2.93 13.74 -18.03
N PHE A 8 -1.93 13.25 -18.75
CA PHE A 8 -2.08 12.53 -20.02
C PHE A 8 -0.88 11.60 -20.25
N GLY A 9 -0.88 10.79 -21.31
CA GLY A 9 0.30 10.02 -21.73
C GLY A 9 0.79 9.00 -20.68
N LEU A 10 0.10 7.87 -20.55
CA LEU A 10 0.61 6.73 -19.79
C LEU A 10 1.89 6.19 -20.44
N GLU A 11 2.97 6.07 -19.67
CA GLU A 11 4.24 5.53 -20.15
C GLU A 11 5.02 4.82 -19.03
N LYS A 12 6.11 4.13 -19.40
CA LYS A 12 7.02 3.46 -18.45
C LYS A 12 6.31 2.52 -17.48
N VAL A 13 5.40 1.70 -17.99
CA VAL A 13 4.80 0.63 -17.19
C VAL A 13 5.87 -0.40 -16.82
N HIS A 14 5.96 -0.72 -15.55
CA HIS A 14 6.83 -1.76 -15.00
C HIS A 14 6.03 -2.64 -14.04
N ILE A 15 6.44 -3.89 -13.91
CA ILE A 15 5.96 -4.77 -12.84
C ILE A 15 7.13 -5.24 -12.00
N ALA A 16 6.90 -5.50 -10.72
CA ALA A 16 7.88 -6.11 -9.84
C ALA A 16 7.21 -7.26 -9.09
N PHE A 17 7.61 -8.51 -9.35
CA PHE A 17 7.03 -9.66 -8.65
C PHE A 17 7.38 -9.62 -7.16
N VAL A 18 6.44 -10.05 -6.31
CA VAL A 18 6.70 -10.23 -4.88
C VAL A 18 7.85 -11.21 -4.69
N ASP A 19 8.80 -10.85 -3.85
CA ASP A 19 9.92 -11.71 -3.49
C ASP A 19 9.60 -12.43 -2.18
N GLU A 20 9.01 -13.62 -2.30
CA GLU A 20 8.65 -14.48 -1.16
C GLU A 20 9.88 -15.03 -0.42
N THR A 21 11.08 -14.96 -1.02
CA THR A 21 12.31 -15.48 -0.43
C THR A 21 13.05 -14.46 0.45
N SER A 22 12.65 -13.18 0.39
CA SER A 22 13.24 -12.12 1.19
C SER A 22 12.99 -12.36 2.70
N PRO A 23 14.01 -12.19 3.56
CA PRO A 23 13.86 -12.33 5.01
C PRO A 23 13.00 -11.23 5.64
N THR A 24 12.83 -10.11 4.93
CA THR A 24 12.00 -8.98 5.34
C THR A 24 10.87 -8.78 4.35
N GLN A 25 9.63 -8.82 4.82
CA GLN A 25 8.42 -8.61 4.03
C GLN A 25 7.73 -7.29 4.42
N PRO A 26 7.02 -6.63 3.48
CA PRO A 26 6.90 -7.01 2.08
C PRO A 26 8.16 -6.67 1.26
N ALA A 27 8.48 -7.52 0.28
CA ALA A 27 9.58 -7.32 -0.65
C ALA A 27 9.17 -7.65 -2.09
N TRP A 28 9.87 -7.02 -3.04
CA TRP A 28 9.68 -7.22 -4.47
C TRP A 28 11.03 -7.37 -5.17
N LYS A 29 11.04 -8.18 -6.24
CA LYS A 29 12.17 -8.29 -7.15
C LYS A 29 12.39 -6.97 -7.91
N ALA A 30 13.50 -6.89 -8.66
CA ALA A 30 13.78 -5.76 -9.53
C ALA A 30 12.61 -5.50 -10.52
N PRO A 31 12.16 -4.26 -10.70
CA PRO A 31 11.13 -3.92 -11.66
C PRO A 31 11.52 -4.30 -13.10
N ILE A 32 10.57 -4.88 -13.84
CA ILE A 32 10.69 -5.31 -15.23
C ILE A 32 9.84 -4.37 -16.08
N PRO A 33 10.42 -3.67 -17.08
CA PRO A 33 9.64 -2.82 -17.98
C PRO A 33 8.72 -3.64 -18.90
N ILE A 34 7.48 -3.17 -19.07
CA ILE A 34 6.53 -3.68 -20.06
C ILE A 34 6.27 -2.55 -21.08
N PRO A 35 6.90 -2.56 -22.26
CA PRO A 35 6.72 -1.52 -23.26
C PRO A 35 5.33 -1.60 -23.92
N GLY A 36 4.89 -0.51 -24.54
CA GLY A 36 3.63 -0.45 -25.28
C GLY A 36 2.40 -0.19 -24.42
N ALA A 37 2.49 0.69 -23.42
CA ALA A 37 1.33 1.05 -22.60
C ALA A 37 0.27 1.78 -23.43
N VAL A 38 -0.99 1.35 -23.30
CA VAL A 38 -2.14 1.95 -24.02
C VAL A 38 -3.10 2.59 -23.03
N ARG A 39 -3.51 1.85 -21.99
CA ARG A 39 -4.50 2.33 -21.02
C ARG A 39 -4.33 1.67 -19.65
N TRP A 40 -4.62 2.43 -18.60
CA TRP A 40 -4.76 1.95 -17.23
C TRP A 40 -6.04 2.50 -16.62
N THR A 41 -6.98 1.64 -16.24
CA THR A 41 -8.31 2.03 -15.75
C THR A 41 -8.63 1.40 -14.39
N PRO A 42 -8.06 1.92 -13.29
CA PRO A 42 -8.37 1.45 -11.94
C PRO A 42 -9.74 1.97 -11.47
N THR A 43 -10.58 1.06 -10.98
CA THR A 43 -11.89 1.33 -10.40
C THR A 43 -11.87 0.94 -8.92
N THR A 44 -12.25 1.87 -8.04
CA THR A 44 -12.26 1.62 -6.59
C THR A 44 -13.26 0.54 -6.25
N VAL A 45 -12.85 -0.42 -5.43
CA VAL A 45 -13.75 -1.39 -4.81
C VAL A 45 -13.87 -1.04 -3.34
N GLY A 46 -15.09 -0.78 -2.89
CA GLY A 46 -15.38 -0.56 -1.48
C GLY A 46 -16.77 -1.07 -1.15
N GLU A 47 -16.91 -1.60 0.06
CA GLU A 47 -18.20 -2.02 0.58
C GLU A 47 -18.62 -1.04 1.68
N ALA A 48 -19.84 -0.53 1.57
CA ALA A 48 -20.45 0.26 2.61
C ALA A 48 -21.31 -0.65 3.50
N SER A 49 -20.92 -0.82 4.76
CA SER A 49 -21.79 -1.43 5.75
C SER A 49 -22.67 -0.35 6.37
N THR A 50 -23.95 -0.37 6.03
CA THR A 50 -24.95 0.55 6.59
C THR A 50 -25.72 -0.15 7.70
N PHE A 51 -25.61 0.36 8.92
CA PHE A 51 -26.45 -0.03 10.05
C PHE A 51 -27.66 0.90 10.11
N TYR A 52 -28.87 0.31 10.10
CA TYR A 52 -30.13 1.05 10.18
C TYR A 52 -30.68 1.01 11.60
N ALA A 53 -31.08 2.17 12.12
CA ALA A 53 -31.85 2.32 13.36
C ALA A 53 -32.87 3.44 13.18
N ASP A 54 -33.98 3.40 13.92
CA ASP A 54 -35.08 4.37 13.80
C ASP A 54 -35.56 4.61 12.35
N ASN A 55 -35.60 3.54 11.55
CA ASN A 55 -35.95 3.57 10.12
C ASN A 55 -35.07 4.48 9.26
N THR A 56 -33.88 4.86 9.73
CA THR A 56 -32.89 5.62 8.97
C THR A 56 -31.52 4.94 8.98
N ALA A 57 -30.66 5.27 8.03
CA ALA A 57 -29.26 4.88 8.08
C ALA A 57 -28.62 5.60 9.27
N TYR A 58 -28.32 4.83 10.33
CA TYR A 58 -27.83 5.37 11.59
C TYR A 58 -26.30 5.41 11.65
N PHE A 59 -25.64 4.47 10.97
CA PHE A 59 -24.19 4.43 10.83
C PHE A 59 -23.79 3.85 9.47
N VAL A 60 -22.81 4.48 8.81
CA VAL A 60 -22.23 4.01 7.56
C VAL A 60 -20.73 3.89 7.79
N ALA A 61 -20.19 2.68 7.62
CA ALA A 61 -18.75 2.48 7.49
C ALA A 61 -18.42 2.07 6.05
N THR A 62 -17.35 2.63 5.49
CA THR A 62 -16.88 2.31 4.15
C THR A 62 -15.54 1.60 4.27
N SER A 63 -15.45 0.38 3.76
CA SER A 63 -14.18 -0.35 3.63
C SER A 63 -13.55 -0.03 2.28
N ASN A 64 -12.24 0.21 2.25
CA ASN A 64 -11.47 0.29 1.01
C ASN A 64 -10.91 -1.11 0.71
N ASN A 65 -11.56 -1.82 -0.20
CA ASN A 65 -11.18 -3.18 -0.59
C ASN A 65 -10.20 -3.19 -1.77
N GLY A 66 -9.64 -2.03 -2.13
CA GLY A 66 -8.65 -1.88 -3.19
C GLY A 66 -9.28 -1.49 -4.52
N TYR A 67 -8.84 -2.13 -5.61
CA TYR A 67 -9.27 -1.79 -6.98
C TYR A 67 -9.48 -3.04 -7.82
N THR A 68 -10.42 -2.98 -8.77
CA THR A 68 -10.36 -3.76 -10.00
C THR A 68 -9.86 -2.85 -11.10
N ALA A 69 -9.07 -3.35 -12.03
CA ALA A 69 -8.48 -2.53 -13.08
C ALA A 69 -8.28 -3.30 -14.37
N GLU A 70 -8.20 -2.57 -15.47
CA GLU A 70 -7.69 -3.10 -16.73
C GLU A 70 -6.39 -2.38 -17.11
N LEU A 71 -5.37 -3.19 -17.39
CA LEU A 71 -4.13 -2.73 -18.01
C LEU A 71 -4.13 -3.18 -19.45
N GLU A 72 -4.16 -2.22 -20.38
CA GLU A 72 -4.09 -2.48 -21.81
C GLU A 72 -2.67 -2.18 -22.29
N MET A 73 -2.04 -3.18 -22.88
CA MET A 73 -0.69 -3.15 -23.44
C MET A 73 -0.73 -3.56 -24.90
N ALA A 74 0.14 -3.00 -25.74
CA ALA A 74 0.26 -3.40 -27.14
C ALA A 74 0.62 -4.89 -27.26
N LEU A 75 1.53 -5.37 -26.41
CA LEU A 75 1.88 -6.77 -26.29
C LEU A 75 2.56 -7.00 -24.94
N VAL A 76 2.07 -7.94 -24.14
CA VAL A 76 2.75 -8.34 -22.91
C VAL A 76 3.83 -9.36 -23.24
N PRO A 77 5.08 -9.20 -22.78
CA PRO A 77 6.14 -10.18 -23.02
C PRO A 77 5.79 -11.57 -22.48
N ASP A 78 6.06 -12.61 -23.25
CA ASP A 78 5.72 -13.99 -22.87
C ASP A 78 6.41 -14.45 -21.58
N ALA A 79 7.66 -14.02 -21.34
CA ALA A 79 8.38 -14.31 -20.10
C ALA A 79 7.69 -13.69 -18.87
N VAL A 80 7.10 -12.49 -19.03
CA VAL A 80 6.32 -11.83 -17.99
C VAL A 80 5.01 -12.58 -17.75
N LEU A 81 4.29 -12.97 -18.80
CA LEU A 81 3.07 -13.76 -18.68
C LEU A 81 3.33 -15.11 -18.01
N ALA A 82 4.43 -15.77 -18.37
CA ALA A 82 4.85 -17.03 -17.78
C ALA A 82 5.02 -16.91 -16.27
N GLU A 83 5.81 -15.95 -15.80
CA GLU A 83 6.00 -15.74 -14.36
C GLU A 83 4.72 -15.25 -13.66
N MET A 84 3.95 -14.38 -14.31
CA MET A 84 2.74 -13.76 -13.75
C MET A 84 1.61 -14.76 -13.53
N LEU A 85 1.40 -15.69 -14.46
CA LEU A 85 0.27 -16.64 -14.42
C LEU A 85 0.70 -18.06 -14.02
N GLY A 86 1.99 -18.28 -13.76
CA GLY A 86 2.53 -19.62 -13.47
C GLY A 86 2.55 -20.54 -14.70
N TRP A 87 2.60 -19.96 -15.90
CA TRP A 87 2.76 -20.69 -17.15
C TRP A 87 4.24 -21.04 -17.39
N GLN A 88 4.50 -21.89 -18.37
CA GLN A 88 5.86 -22.34 -18.70
C GLN A 88 6.22 -21.96 -20.13
N ILE A 89 7.51 -21.78 -20.39
CA ILE A 89 8.05 -21.69 -21.75
C ILE A 89 8.80 -22.98 -22.00
N ASP A 90 8.39 -23.74 -23.02
CA ASP A 90 9.04 -25.01 -23.36
C ASP A 90 10.41 -24.80 -24.04
N ALA A 91 11.11 -25.90 -24.35
CA ALA A 91 12.42 -25.85 -25.00
C ALA A 91 12.38 -25.24 -26.42
N ASN A 92 11.20 -25.15 -27.05
CA ASN A 92 10.99 -24.57 -28.37
C ASN A 92 10.58 -23.09 -28.31
N GLY A 93 10.45 -22.52 -27.10
CA GLY A 93 9.97 -21.15 -26.90
C GLY A 93 8.44 -21.01 -26.91
N MET A 94 7.68 -22.12 -26.88
CA MET A 94 6.23 -22.10 -26.80
C MET A 94 5.79 -21.69 -25.39
N LEU A 95 4.94 -20.66 -25.29
CA LEU A 95 4.24 -20.33 -24.06
C LEU A 95 3.12 -21.35 -23.82
N VAL A 96 3.31 -22.18 -22.80
CA VAL A 96 2.40 -23.27 -22.42
C VAL A 96 1.61 -22.86 -21.18
N GLU A 97 0.30 -22.71 -21.36
CA GLU A 97 -0.63 -22.52 -20.25
C GLU A 97 -0.72 -23.80 -19.43
N VAL A 98 -0.31 -23.71 -18.16
CA VAL A 98 -0.40 -24.80 -17.19
C VAL A 98 -1.67 -24.60 -16.36
N SER A 99 -2.54 -25.61 -16.32
CA SER A 99 -3.81 -25.56 -15.56
C SER A 99 -3.60 -25.27 -14.08
N ASP A 100 -2.50 -25.77 -13.53
CA ASP A 100 -2.16 -25.67 -12.10
C ASP A 100 -1.25 -24.46 -11.83
N GLY A 101 -1.08 -23.57 -12.82
CA GLY A 101 -0.33 -22.34 -12.68
C GLY A 101 -0.95 -21.42 -11.63
N ILE A 102 -0.13 -20.97 -10.67
CA ILE A 102 -0.56 -20.07 -9.61
C ILE A 102 -0.17 -18.64 -10.00
N ALA A 103 -1.17 -17.77 -10.13
CA ALA A 103 -0.95 -16.37 -10.45
C ALA A 103 -0.18 -15.66 -9.33
N LYS A 104 0.99 -15.11 -9.66
CA LYS A 104 1.86 -14.42 -8.71
C LYS A 104 1.37 -13.01 -8.43
N LYS A 105 1.64 -12.55 -7.21
CA LYS A 105 1.44 -11.16 -6.81
C LYS A 105 2.60 -10.30 -7.28
N PHE A 106 2.32 -9.05 -7.64
CA PHE A 106 3.32 -8.08 -8.08
C PHE A 106 2.93 -6.66 -7.69
N ALA A 107 3.91 -5.75 -7.67
CA ALA A 107 3.65 -4.32 -7.70
C ALA A 107 3.58 -3.84 -9.16
N LEU A 108 2.55 -3.06 -9.49
CA LEU A 108 2.43 -2.37 -10.78
C LEU A 108 2.90 -0.94 -10.63
N MET A 109 3.83 -0.51 -11.48
CA MET A 109 4.41 0.83 -11.47
C MET A 109 4.24 1.49 -12.83
N GLY A 110 4.07 2.80 -12.86
CA GLY A 110 3.95 3.53 -14.13
C GLY A 110 4.14 5.03 -13.98
N GLN A 111 4.19 5.71 -15.11
CA GLN A 111 4.25 7.17 -15.20
C GLN A 111 3.07 7.70 -16.01
N VAL A 112 2.51 8.80 -15.57
CA VAL A 112 1.59 9.62 -16.35
C VAL A 112 2.22 11.01 -16.49
N GLN A 113 2.21 11.55 -17.70
CA GLN A 113 2.68 12.90 -17.94
C GLN A 113 1.72 13.92 -17.32
N GLY A 114 2.28 15.02 -16.84
CA GLY A 114 1.52 16.20 -16.41
C GLY A 114 1.89 17.38 -17.29
N ASP A 115 1.07 18.43 -17.31
CA ASP A 115 1.36 19.67 -18.04
C ASP A 115 2.58 20.42 -17.51
N GLN A 116 2.98 20.21 -16.26
CA GLN A 116 4.19 20.78 -15.66
C GLN A 116 5.19 19.71 -15.23
N LYS A 117 4.71 18.63 -14.61
CA LYS A 117 5.54 17.61 -13.96
C LYS A 117 4.94 16.23 -14.15
N ASN A 118 5.79 15.26 -14.48
CA ASN A 118 5.35 13.87 -14.59
C ASN A 118 5.05 13.29 -13.21
N ARG A 119 3.98 12.48 -13.13
CA ARG A 119 3.57 11.75 -11.93
C ARG A 119 3.89 10.28 -12.10
N ARG A 120 4.45 9.64 -11.09
CA ARG A 120 4.66 8.20 -11.04
C ARG A 120 3.74 7.58 -10.01
N PHE A 121 3.25 6.38 -10.29
CA PHE A 121 2.34 5.67 -9.41
C PHE A 121 2.84 4.25 -9.17
N VAL A 122 2.44 3.69 -8.04
CA VAL A 122 2.63 2.28 -7.69
C VAL A 122 1.37 1.72 -7.04
N TYR A 123 0.96 0.53 -7.45
CA TYR A 123 -0.02 -0.31 -6.77
C TYR A 123 0.74 -1.52 -6.23
N PHE A 124 0.70 -1.76 -4.93
CA PHE A 124 1.70 -2.61 -4.27
C PHE A 124 1.40 -4.12 -4.34
N ASN A 125 0.13 -4.49 -4.39
CA ASN A 125 -0.33 -5.88 -4.32
C ASN A 125 -1.39 -6.14 -5.39
N CYS A 126 -0.91 -6.31 -6.61
CA CYS A 126 -1.68 -6.64 -7.80
C CYS A 126 -1.64 -8.15 -8.06
N GLN A 127 -2.76 -8.70 -8.51
CA GLN A 127 -2.85 -10.04 -9.08
C GLN A 127 -3.59 -9.93 -10.42
N ALA A 128 -2.98 -10.45 -11.48
CA ALA A 128 -3.56 -10.43 -12.81
C ALA A 128 -4.28 -11.75 -13.11
N SER A 129 -5.33 -11.64 -13.90
CA SER A 129 -5.97 -12.78 -14.57
C SER A 129 -5.39 -12.97 -15.97
N ARG A 130 -5.73 -14.10 -16.59
CA ARG A 130 -5.38 -14.38 -17.98
C ARG A 130 -5.79 -13.22 -18.90
N PRO A 131 -4.89 -12.70 -19.75
CA PRO A 131 -5.20 -11.60 -20.64
C PRO A 131 -6.24 -12.00 -21.69
N ALA A 132 -7.18 -11.10 -21.96
CA ALA A 132 -8.00 -11.17 -23.16
C ALA A 132 -7.13 -10.77 -24.36
N LYS A 133 -7.12 -11.62 -25.40
CA LYS A 133 -6.41 -11.37 -26.65
C LYS A 133 -7.37 -11.50 -27.81
N GLU A 134 -7.53 -10.42 -28.56
CA GLU A 134 -8.24 -10.46 -29.83
C GLU A 134 -7.26 -10.70 -30.97
N ARG A 135 -7.65 -11.56 -31.92
CA ARG A 135 -6.88 -11.84 -33.13
C ARG A 135 -7.76 -11.52 -34.33
N THR A 136 -7.47 -10.40 -34.99
CA THR A 136 -8.22 -9.95 -36.17
C THR A 136 -7.32 -9.97 -37.41
N THR A 137 -7.91 -10.15 -38.58
CA THR A 137 -7.21 -9.98 -39.86
C THR A 137 -6.95 -8.50 -40.12
N LYS A 138 -5.88 -8.18 -40.86
CA LYS A 138 -5.60 -6.81 -41.29
C LYS A 138 -6.73 -6.27 -42.19
N ASN A 139 -7.16 -5.03 -41.96
CA ASN A 139 -8.02 -4.25 -42.86
C ASN A 139 -7.16 -3.28 -43.72
N GLU A 140 -7.76 -2.43 -44.56
CA GLU A 140 -7.02 -1.41 -45.34
C GLU A 140 -6.07 -0.57 -44.47
N THR A 141 -6.56 -0.16 -43.29
CA THR A 141 -5.75 0.44 -42.22
C THR A 141 -5.31 -0.63 -41.23
N ILE A 142 -4.02 -0.61 -40.86
CA ILE A 142 -3.50 -1.48 -39.79
C ILE A 142 -3.90 -0.88 -38.44
N THR A 143 -4.83 -1.55 -37.76
CA THR A 143 -5.13 -1.30 -36.34
C THR A 143 -4.53 -2.45 -35.52
N PRO A 144 -3.51 -2.20 -34.68
CA PRO A 144 -2.93 -3.26 -33.86
C PRO A 144 -3.93 -3.73 -32.81
N SER A 145 -4.06 -5.05 -32.66
CA SER A 145 -4.73 -5.64 -31.49
C SER A 145 -3.85 -5.47 -30.25
N THR A 146 -4.49 -5.33 -29.09
CA THR A 146 -3.83 -5.14 -27.79
C THR A 146 -4.13 -6.33 -26.86
N ASP A 147 -3.29 -6.48 -25.85
CA ASP A 147 -3.51 -7.41 -24.73
C ASP A 147 -4.15 -6.65 -23.57
N VAL A 148 -5.27 -7.15 -23.05
CA VAL A 148 -5.95 -6.56 -21.87
C VAL A 148 -5.79 -7.49 -20.67
N LEU A 149 -5.07 -7.04 -19.64
CA LEU A 149 -5.01 -7.74 -18.35
C LEU A 149 -6.05 -7.17 -17.39
N SER A 150 -6.96 -8.01 -16.92
CA SER A 150 -7.76 -7.72 -15.73
C SER A 150 -6.89 -7.91 -14.48
N ILE A 151 -6.83 -6.89 -13.63
CA ILE A 151 -6.00 -6.86 -12.42
C ILE A 151 -6.90 -6.57 -11.21
N VAL A 152 -6.73 -7.36 -10.16
CA VAL A 152 -7.24 -7.05 -8.83
C VAL A 152 -6.11 -6.48 -8.01
N VAL A 153 -6.32 -5.32 -7.40
CA VAL A 153 -5.42 -4.73 -6.42
C VAL A 153 -6.04 -4.89 -5.05
N SER A 154 -5.33 -5.54 -4.13
CA SER A 154 -5.77 -5.69 -2.76
C SER A 154 -4.93 -4.81 -1.82
N PRO A 155 -5.51 -4.33 -0.70
CA PRO A 155 -4.72 -3.67 0.33
C PRO A 155 -3.65 -4.58 0.92
N MET A 156 -2.54 -4.00 1.39
CA MET A 156 -1.50 -4.71 2.12
C MET A 156 -0.92 -3.85 3.24
N GLU A 157 -0.35 -4.49 4.27
CA GLU A 157 0.30 -3.78 5.37
C GLU A 157 1.73 -3.37 4.99
N ILE A 158 2.02 -2.08 5.08
CA ILE A 158 3.37 -1.52 4.92
C ILE A 158 3.58 -0.51 6.04
N GLY A 159 4.58 -0.74 6.90
CA GLY A 159 4.92 0.19 7.99
C GLY A 159 3.77 0.43 8.98
N GLY A 160 3.01 -0.62 9.32
CA GLY A 160 1.89 -0.56 10.27
C GLY A 160 0.64 0.13 9.71
N ARG A 161 0.57 0.38 8.40
CA ARG A 161 -0.60 0.96 7.73
C ARG A 161 -1.05 0.08 6.58
N THR A 162 -2.36 -0.01 6.41
CA THR A 162 -2.98 -0.65 5.26
C THR A 162 -2.90 0.28 4.05
N ILE A 163 -2.13 -0.10 3.03
CA ILE A 163 -1.85 0.69 1.83
C ILE A 163 -2.29 -0.07 0.59
N VAL A 164 -2.80 0.66 -0.40
CA VAL A 164 -3.17 0.11 -1.70
C VAL A 164 -2.28 0.66 -2.81
N LYS A 165 -2.08 1.98 -2.83
CA LYS A 165 -1.32 2.68 -3.86
C LYS A 165 -0.50 3.85 -3.31
N GLY A 166 0.47 4.29 -4.09
CA GLY A 166 1.23 5.52 -3.87
C GLY A 166 1.38 6.32 -5.16
N ASP A 167 1.40 7.64 -5.04
CA ASP A 167 1.62 8.58 -6.14
C ASP A 167 2.75 9.52 -5.73
N ILE A 168 3.70 9.78 -6.64
CA ILE A 168 4.80 10.72 -6.43
C ILE A 168 4.92 11.67 -7.63
N GLU A 169 5.01 12.96 -7.34
CA GLU A 169 5.29 14.01 -8.31
C GLU A 169 6.65 14.63 -7.96
N LEU A 170 7.44 14.99 -8.97
CA LEU A 170 8.79 15.51 -8.75
C LEU A 170 8.78 16.82 -7.94
N SER A 171 9.53 16.85 -6.86
CA SER A 171 9.80 18.03 -6.03
C SER A 171 11.29 18.12 -5.70
N ASP A 172 11.72 19.30 -5.24
CA ASP A 172 13.10 19.55 -4.83
C ASP A 172 13.54 18.65 -3.66
N THR A 173 12.58 18.18 -2.86
CA THR A 173 12.82 17.35 -1.68
C THR A 173 12.79 15.85 -1.95
N ASN A 174 12.29 15.41 -3.12
CA ASN A 174 12.08 13.99 -3.40
C ASN A 174 12.82 13.47 -4.64
N ALA A 175 13.67 14.28 -5.27
CA ALA A 175 14.36 13.94 -6.52
C ALA A 175 15.08 12.57 -6.49
N ALA A 176 15.71 12.22 -5.37
CA ALA A 176 16.38 10.92 -5.23
C ALA A 176 15.39 9.75 -5.31
N ALA A 177 14.31 9.80 -4.51
CA ALA A 177 13.27 8.77 -4.51
C ALA A 177 12.51 8.73 -5.85
N TYR A 178 12.28 9.90 -6.44
CA TYR A 178 11.66 10.01 -7.76
C TYR A 178 12.53 9.33 -8.82
N ASN A 179 13.83 9.64 -8.89
CA ASN A 179 14.72 9.08 -9.92
C ASN A 179 14.93 7.58 -9.78
N ALA A 180 14.99 7.06 -8.55
CA ALA A 180 15.13 5.62 -8.27
C ALA A 180 13.84 4.81 -8.43
N PHE A 181 12.70 5.46 -8.73
CA PHE A 181 11.38 4.83 -8.70
C PHE A 181 11.23 3.58 -9.57
N PHE A 182 11.95 3.47 -10.69
CA PHE A 182 11.88 2.26 -11.55
C PHE A 182 13.04 1.28 -11.32
N SER A 183 13.93 1.56 -10.36
CA SER A 183 15.05 0.68 -9.99
C SER A 183 14.66 -0.30 -8.88
N ALA A 184 13.73 0.09 -8.01
CA ALA A 184 13.15 -0.75 -6.96
C ALA A 184 11.76 -0.23 -6.58
N VAL A 185 10.91 -1.07 -5.99
CA VAL A 185 9.59 -0.66 -5.51
C VAL A 185 9.74 0.32 -4.35
N THR A 186 9.44 1.60 -4.58
CA THR A 186 9.48 2.64 -3.54
C THR A 186 8.34 2.45 -2.56
N VAL A 187 8.68 2.11 -1.30
CA VAL A 187 7.72 2.03 -0.20
C VAL A 187 7.58 3.38 0.53
N PRO A 188 6.38 3.77 0.95
CA PRO A 188 6.17 5.02 1.64
C PRO A 188 6.76 4.98 3.05
N THR A 189 7.52 6.02 3.41
CA THR A 189 7.96 6.25 4.78
C THR A 189 7.01 7.21 5.44
N PHE A 190 6.31 6.76 6.47
CA PHE A 190 5.58 7.64 7.36
C PHE A 190 6.54 8.06 8.45
N GLY A 191 6.80 9.36 8.60
CA GLY A 191 7.68 9.86 9.65
C GLY A 191 7.42 9.15 10.98
N ALA A 192 8.48 8.77 11.69
CA ALA A 192 8.34 8.07 12.97
C ALA A 192 7.43 8.88 13.91
N ALA A 193 6.50 8.22 14.58
CA ALA A 193 5.63 8.88 15.54
C ALA A 193 6.49 9.56 16.62
N SER A 194 6.14 10.80 16.97
CA SER A 194 6.83 11.53 18.03
C SER A 194 6.43 10.93 19.38
N LYS A 195 7.39 10.29 20.05
CA LYS A 195 7.21 9.61 21.33
C LYS A 195 7.67 10.43 22.54
N THR A 196 8.14 11.65 22.32
CA THR A 196 8.78 12.47 23.37
C THR A 196 7.87 12.70 24.57
N ALA A 197 6.60 13.08 24.35
CA ALA A 197 5.64 13.30 25.44
C ALA A 197 5.28 12.00 26.19
N LEU A 198 5.05 10.92 25.45
CA LEU A 198 4.76 9.60 26.02
C LEU A 198 5.92 9.11 26.90
N ALA A 199 7.16 9.22 26.42
CA ALA A 199 8.35 8.84 27.15
C ALA A 199 8.52 9.67 28.44
N ALA A 200 8.25 10.99 28.39
CA ALA A 200 8.28 11.85 29.57
C ALA A 200 7.24 11.44 30.62
N ASN A 201 6.02 11.14 30.21
CA ASN A 201 4.96 10.69 31.11
C ASN A 201 5.23 9.30 31.72
N ILE A 202 5.84 8.39 30.96
CA ILE A 202 6.32 7.09 31.48
C ILE A 202 7.39 7.32 32.55
N ALA A 203 8.35 8.20 32.30
CA ALA A 203 9.39 8.53 33.27
C ALA A 203 8.81 9.14 34.54
N PHE A 204 7.83 10.06 34.42
CA PHE A 204 7.12 10.61 35.56
C PHE A 204 6.38 9.52 36.35
N ALA A 205 5.59 8.68 35.67
CA ALA A 205 4.88 7.57 36.32
C ALA A 205 5.82 6.60 37.05
N ASN A 206 7.05 6.40 36.56
CA ASN A 206 8.07 5.58 37.22
C ASN A 206 8.66 6.22 38.48
N SER A 207 8.59 7.54 38.62
CA SER A 207 9.06 8.26 39.81
C SER A 207 8.07 8.23 40.99
N LEU A 208 6.82 7.84 40.72
CA LEU A 208 5.77 7.77 41.75
C LEU A 208 5.99 6.56 42.66
N THR A 209 5.67 6.73 43.95
CA THR A 209 5.82 5.67 44.96
C THR A 209 4.45 5.11 45.35
N GLN A 210 4.28 3.79 45.20
CA GLN A 210 3.00 3.10 45.43
C GLN A 210 2.39 3.39 46.81
N ALA A 211 3.22 3.43 47.86
CA ALA A 211 2.77 3.63 49.23
C ALA A 211 2.02 4.97 49.46
N ASN A 212 2.19 5.94 48.57
CA ASN A 212 1.56 7.26 48.67
C ASN A 212 0.14 7.30 48.08
N TYR A 213 -0.33 6.23 47.44
CA TYR A 213 -1.59 6.22 46.71
C TYR A 213 -2.47 5.00 47.04
N THR A 214 -3.78 5.17 46.87
CA THR A 214 -4.74 4.10 47.10
C THR A 214 -4.53 2.92 46.14
N PRO A 215 -4.71 1.67 46.59
CA PRO A 215 -4.51 0.48 45.74
C PRO A 215 -5.33 0.51 44.43
N ALA A 216 -6.56 1.03 44.50
CA ALA A 216 -7.47 1.10 43.36
C ALA A 216 -6.96 2.02 42.25
N THR A 217 -6.46 3.21 42.61
CA THR A 217 -5.94 4.17 41.62
C THR A 217 -4.54 3.77 41.11
N TRP A 218 -3.72 3.19 41.99
CA TRP A 218 -2.42 2.64 41.62
C TRP A 218 -2.50 1.50 40.58
N THR A 219 -3.51 0.63 40.72
CA THR A 219 -3.76 -0.45 39.75
C THR A 219 -4.07 0.11 38.36
N LYS A 220 -4.88 1.18 38.28
CA LYS A 220 -5.18 1.86 37.00
C LYS A 220 -3.93 2.49 36.38
N LEU A 221 -3.10 3.15 37.19
CA LEU A 221 -1.81 3.71 36.74
C LEU A 221 -0.91 2.62 36.17
N THR A 222 -0.76 1.51 36.88
CA THR A 222 0.13 0.41 36.47
C THR A 222 -0.31 -0.19 35.14
N ALA A 223 -1.62 -0.41 34.94
CA ALA A 223 -2.17 -0.89 33.67
C ALA A 223 -1.89 0.09 32.52
N ALA A 224 -2.16 1.38 32.72
CA ALA A 224 -1.91 2.40 31.70
C ALA A 224 -0.40 2.54 31.38
N LYS A 225 0.47 2.46 32.39
CA LYS A 225 1.93 2.51 32.24
C LYS A 225 2.47 1.34 31.40
N THR A 226 1.97 0.13 31.64
CA THR A 226 2.35 -1.05 30.85
C THR A 226 1.96 -0.88 29.39
N ALA A 227 0.72 -0.46 29.10
CA ALA A 227 0.27 -0.20 27.74
C ALA A 227 1.09 0.91 27.05
N ALA A 228 1.36 2.01 27.76
CA ALA A 228 2.20 3.11 27.30
C ALA A 228 3.63 2.64 26.96
N THR A 229 4.22 1.78 27.80
CA THR A 229 5.57 1.23 27.57
C THR A 229 5.61 0.35 26.31
N THR A 230 4.61 -0.50 26.11
CA THR A 230 4.48 -1.33 24.90
C THR A 230 4.42 -0.47 23.64
N VAL A 231 3.57 0.57 23.62
CA VAL A 231 3.47 1.51 22.48
C VAL A 231 4.77 2.27 22.28
N ASN A 232 5.43 2.70 23.35
CA ASN A 232 6.70 3.41 23.29
C ASN A 232 7.82 2.56 22.66
N SER A 233 7.85 1.24 22.95
CA SER A 233 8.81 0.31 22.34
C SER A 233 8.47 -0.10 20.90
N ASN A 234 7.22 0.04 20.45
CA ASN A 234 6.81 -0.37 19.11
C ASN A 234 7.31 0.63 18.05
N GLY A 235 8.34 0.26 17.29
CA GLY A 235 8.93 1.09 16.22
C GLY A 235 7.94 1.47 15.09
N SER A 236 6.88 0.70 14.92
CA SER A 236 5.84 0.91 13.91
C SER A 236 4.57 1.55 14.48
N ALA A 237 4.58 2.01 15.73
CA ALA A 237 3.43 2.67 16.34
C ALA A 237 3.00 3.90 15.52
N ALA A 238 1.72 3.95 15.15
CA ALA A 238 1.12 5.12 14.54
C ALA A 238 0.98 6.27 15.56
N GLN A 239 1.04 7.52 15.10
CA GLN A 239 0.91 8.69 15.99
C GLN A 239 -0.37 8.63 16.83
N ALA A 240 -1.50 8.20 16.26
CA ALA A 240 -2.76 8.03 17.00
C ALA A 240 -2.66 7.01 18.15
N GLN A 241 -1.86 5.95 18.00
CA GLN A 241 -1.63 4.98 19.09
C GLN A 241 -0.77 5.59 20.18
N VAL A 242 0.26 6.35 19.81
CA VAL A 242 1.12 7.10 20.76
C VAL A 242 0.30 8.13 21.54
N ASP A 243 -0.53 8.90 20.85
CA ASP A 243 -1.39 9.92 21.45
C ASP A 243 -2.42 9.29 22.39
N SER A 244 -3.09 8.21 21.96
CA SER A 244 -4.08 7.50 22.79
C SER A 244 -3.44 6.91 24.06
N ALA A 245 -2.27 6.29 23.94
CA ALA A 245 -1.53 5.77 25.08
C ALA A 245 -1.07 6.89 26.04
N ASN A 246 -0.67 8.04 25.49
CA ASN A 246 -0.26 9.19 26.28
C ASN A 246 -1.43 9.80 27.04
N THR A 247 -2.60 9.92 26.41
CA THR A 247 -3.84 10.38 27.06
C THR A 247 -4.25 9.43 28.17
N ALA A 248 -4.28 8.12 27.91
CA ALA A 248 -4.63 7.11 28.92
C ALA A 248 -3.71 7.15 30.13
N LEU A 249 -2.39 7.26 29.92
CA LEU A 249 -1.41 7.40 31.00
C LEU A 249 -1.59 8.71 31.78
N SER A 250 -1.78 9.83 31.08
CA SER A 250 -2.02 11.14 31.72
C SER A 250 -3.29 11.13 32.58
N THR A 251 -4.38 10.53 32.08
CA THR A 251 -5.62 10.37 32.85
C THR A 251 -5.40 9.50 34.08
N ALA A 252 -4.64 8.41 33.97
CA ALA A 252 -4.36 7.54 35.10
C ALA A 252 -3.49 8.23 36.16
N ILE A 253 -2.53 9.06 35.74
CA ILE A 253 -1.72 9.92 36.63
C ILE A 253 -2.61 10.94 37.37
N LEU A 254 -3.46 11.67 36.63
CA LEU A 254 -4.36 12.68 37.20
C LEU A 254 -5.44 12.07 38.12
N GLY A 255 -5.79 10.80 37.91
CA GLY A 255 -6.77 10.06 38.69
C GLY A 255 -6.23 9.39 39.95
N LEU A 256 -4.96 9.62 40.31
CA LEU A 256 -4.38 9.09 41.55
C LEU A 256 -4.99 9.77 42.79
N VAL A 257 -5.28 8.97 43.81
CA VAL A 257 -5.80 9.44 45.10
C VAL A 257 -4.80 9.04 46.18
N VAL A 258 -4.36 10.01 46.99
CA VAL A 258 -3.42 9.80 48.09
C VAL A 258 -4.04 8.98 49.23
N VAL A 259 -3.21 8.23 49.96
CA VAL A 259 -3.61 7.51 51.17
C VAL A 259 -3.59 8.43 52.39
#